data_AF-A0A517WKX3-F1
#
_entry.id   AF-A0A517WKX3-F1
#
_cell.length_a   1.000
_cell.length_b   1.000
_cell.length_c   1.000
_cell.angle_alpha   90.00
_cell.angle_beta   90.00
_cell.angle_gamma   90.00
#
_symmetry.space_group_name_H-M   'P 1'
#
loop_
_entity.id
_entity.type
_entity.pdbx_description
1 polymer ?
#
loop_
_entity_poly.entity_id
_entity_poly.type
_entity_poly.pdbx_seq_one_letter_code
_entity_poly.pdbx_strand_id
1 'polypeptide(L)'
;MTEEEWDECEDYFGLLGNIPPVHSIYIHRKIACEFARLVWNDLPPLGQEALSECEKLAAGQSDSEICSRYQKQLQELLIDGGESQPLSVVIWALQEDTASYPSHYSAQLAGLNIINSEAGTPHQLCQIIRKNIPDDVADMIYPNQKVIDIMEKLADHTDRESD
;
A
#
# COMPACT_ATOMS: atom_id res chain seq x y z
N MET A 1 -19.46 -18.78 -3.90
CA MET A 1 -18.08 -18.36 -3.61
C MET A 1 -17.83 -18.59 -2.14
N THR A 2 -17.05 -19.63 -1.83
CA THR A 2 -16.63 -19.95 -0.47
C THR A 2 -15.38 -19.14 -0.11
N GLU A 3 -15.12 -18.90 1.18
CA GLU A 3 -13.90 -18.21 1.66
C GLU A 3 -12.61 -18.84 1.11
N GLU A 4 -12.60 -20.15 0.84
CA GLU A 4 -11.46 -20.89 0.30
C GLU A 4 -11.10 -20.58 -1.17
N GLU A 5 -11.98 -19.94 -1.97
CA GLU A 5 -11.68 -19.64 -3.39
C GLU A 5 -10.87 -18.33 -3.57
N TRP A 6 -10.60 -17.59 -2.50
CA TRP A 6 -9.86 -16.31 -2.53
C TRP A 6 -8.36 -16.44 -2.28
N ASP A 7 -7.88 -17.58 -1.77
CA ASP A 7 -6.50 -17.76 -1.29
C ASP A 7 -5.45 -17.89 -2.40
N GLU A 8 -5.83 -18.16 -3.66
CA GLU A 8 -4.85 -18.37 -4.75
C GLU A 8 -4.52 -17.12 -5.58
N CYS A 9 -5.13 -15.94 -5.32
CA CYS A 9 -4.96 -14.75 -6.19
C CYS A 9 -4.86 -13.40 -5.45
N GLU A 10 -4.39 -13.37 -4.20
CA GLU A 10 -4.24 -12.11 -3.46
C GLU A 10 -2.92 -11.39 -3.77
N ASP A 11 -2.90 -10.79 -4.96
CA ASP A 11 -1.83 -9.93 -5.46
C ASP A 11 -1.94 -8.50 -4.91
N TYR A 12 -1.44 -8.29 -3.69
CA TYR A 12 -1.41 -6.95 -3.10
C TYR A 12 -0.54 -5.96 -3.92
N PHE A 13 0.46 -6.45 -4.67
CA PHE A 13 1.26 -5.61 -5.56
C PHE A 13 0.38 -5.02 -6.66
N GLY A 14 -0.40 -5.86 -7.34
CA GLY A 14 -1.38 -5.45 -8.34
C GLY A 14 -2.42 -4.48 -7.78
N LEU A 15 -2.94 -4.75 -6.58
CA LEU A 15 -3.91 -3.84 -5.93
C LEU A 15 -3.35 -2.44 -5.69
N LEU A 16 -2.12 -2.33 -5.19
CA LEU A 16 -1.46 -1.04 -5.01
C LEU A 16 -1.16 -0.34 -6.34
N GLY A 17 -0.75 -1.10 -7.36
CA GLY A 17 -0.45 -0.56 -8.70
C GLY A 17 -1.68 -0.02 -9.44
N ASN A 18 -2.87 -0.55 -9.13
CA ASN A 18 -4.13 -0.17 -9.78
C ASN A 18 -4.82 1.04 -9.13
N ILE A 19 -4.32 1.56 -8.01
CA ILE A 19 -4.86 2.78 -7.39
C ILE A 19 -4.56 3.98 -8.30
N PRO A 20 -5.58 4.74 -8.74
CA PRO A 20 -5.39 5.84 -9.67
C PRO A 20 -4.39 6.90 -9.17
N PRO A 21 -3.46 7.38 -10.03
CA PRO A 21 -2.44 8.35 -9.66
C PRO A 21 -2.97 9.62 -9.00
N VAL A 22 -4.17 10.06 -9.41
CA VAL A 22 -4.83 11.28 -8.92
C VAL A 22 -5.18 11.24 -7.42
N HIS A 23 -5.20 10.06 -6.80
CA HIS A 23 -5.44 9.87 -5.36
C HIS A 23 -4.25 9.23 -4.63
N SER A 24 -3.12 9.03 -5.32
CA SER A 24 -2.17 7.97 -4.99
C SER A 24 -1.29 8.23 -3.75
N ILE A 25 -0.66 9.40 -3.65
CA ILE A 25 0.45 9.57 -2.69
C ILE A 25 -0.02 9.40 -1.25
N TYR A 26 -1.11 10.07 -0.87
CA TYR A 26 -1.63 10.02 0.50
C TYR A 26 -2.25 8.65 0.83
N ILE A 27 -2.95 8.02 -0.13
CA ILE A 27 -3.54 6.69 0.06
C ILE A 27 -2.44 5.64 0.24
N HIS A 28 -1.43 5.62 -0.63
CA HIS A 28 -0.31 4.68 -0.51
C HIS A 28 0.46 4.88 0.77
N ARG A 29 0.71 6.12 1.18
CA ARG A 29 1.37 6.41 2.46
C ARG A 29 0.53 5.92 3.63
N LYS A 30 -0.79 6.15 3.61
CA LYS A 30 -1.71 5.66 4.65
C LYS A 30 -1.70 4.13 4.72
N ILE A 31 -1.74 3.44 3.59
CA ILE A 31 -1.63 1.98 3.52
C ILE A 31 -0.30 1.49 4.09
N ALA A 32 0.82 2.12 3.70
CA ALA A 32 2.14 1.77 4.22
C ALA A 32 2.24 2.00 5.74
N CYS A 33 1.56 3.02 6.29
CA CYS A 33 1.46 3.21 7.74
C CYS A 33 0.68 2.07 8.41
N GLU A 34 -0.45 1.65 7.84
CA GLU A 34 -1.23 0.51 8.36
C GLU A 34 -0.45 -0.81 8.27
N PHE A 35 0.40 -0.99 7.24
CA PHE A 35 1.35 -2.11 7.21
C PHE A 35 2.36 -2.02 8.35
N ALA A 36 2.97 -0.85 8.55
CA ALA A 36 3.92 -0.64 9.65
C ALA A 36 3.29 -0.81 11.04
N ARG A 37 1.96 -0.63 11.17
CA ARG A 37 1.24 -0.93 12.42
C ARG A 37 1.22 -2.41 12.78
N LEU A 38 1.38 -3.32 11.82
CA LEU A 38 1.48 -4.76 12.10
C LEU A 38 2.73 -5.10 12.92
N VAL A 39 3.80 -4.32 12.79
CA VAL A 39 5.07 -4.49 13.52
C VAL A 39 5.24 -3.49 14.67
N TRP A 40 4.18 -2.78 15.09
CA TRP A 40 4.27 -1.69 16.05
C TRP A 40 5.00 -2.04 17.36
N ASN A 41 4.70 -3.22 17.90
CA ASN A 41 5.26 -3.68 19.18
C ASN A 41 6.75 -4.03 19.08
N ASP A 42 7.25 -4.27 17.86
CA ASP A 42 8.65 -4.59 17.60
C ASP A 42 9.46 -3.35 17.20
N LEU A 43 8.81 -2.20 17.03
CA LEU A 43 9.48 -0.94 16.74
C LEU A 43 10.14 -0.37 18.01
N PRO A 44 11.39 0.11 17.93
CA PRO A 44 11.96 0.93 19.00
C PRO A 44 11.20 2.27 19.10
N PRO A 45 11.35 3.02 20.21
CA PRO A 45 10.65 4.29 20.41
C PRO A 45 10.77 5.27 19.23
N LEU A 46 11.97 5.38 18.65
CA LEU A 46 12.19 6.23 17.48
C LEU A 46 11.35 5.79 16.26
N GLY A 47 11.20 4.48 16.03
CA GLY A 47 10.37 3.94 14.95
C GLY A 47 8.88 4.21 15.17
N GLN A 48 8.42 4.13 16.43
CA GLN A 48 7.04 4.45 16.80
C GLN A 48 6.71 5.93 16.62
N GLU A 49 7.63 6.82 17.01
CA GLU A 49 7.51 8.27 16.79
C GLU A 49 7.49 8.59 15.29
N ALA A 50 8.43 8.00 14.53
CA ALA A 50 8.53 8.19 13.09
C ALA A 50 7.27 7.74 12.35
N LEU A 51 6.70 6.58 12.71
CA LEU A 51 5.43 6.11 12.16
C LEU A 51 4.27 7.07 12.50
N SER A 52 4.22 7.56 13.74
CA SER A 52 3.19 8.51 14.15
C SER A 52 3.27 9.83 13.36
N GLU A 53 4.47 10.29 13.02
CA GLU A 53 4.66 11.46 12.13
C GLU A 53 4.29 11.15 10.67
N CYS A 54 4.58 9.94 10.19
CA CYS A 54 4.17 9.50 8.86
C CYS A 54 2.63 9.49 8.71
N GLU A 55 1.92 9.03 9.74
CA GLU A 55 0.46 9.04 9.79
C GLU A 55 -0.10 10.47 9.78
N LYS A 56 0.51 11.38 10.55
CA LYS A 56 0.16 12.80 10.50
C LYS A 56 0.41 13.39 9.11
N LEU A 57 1.52 13.05 8.45
CA LEU A 57 1.79 13.48 7.08
C LEU A 57 0.74 12.94 6.11
N ALA A 58 0.35 11.67 6.23
CA ALA A 58 -0.72 11.06 5.42
C ALA A 58 -2.07 11.76 5.63
N ALA A 59 -2.32 12.30 6.83
CA ALA A 59 -3.50 13.10 7.16
C ALA A 59 -3.37 14.60 6.82
N GLY A 60 -2.24 15.05 6.26
CA GLY A 60 -1.99 16.47 5.95
C GLY A 60 -1.69 17.34 7.18
N GLN A 61 -1.23 16.75 8.28
CA GLN A 61 -1.00 17.38 9.59
C GLN A 61 0.49 17.49 9.98
N SER A 62 1.40 16.98 9.15
CA SER A 62 2.85 17.07 9.37
C SER A 62 3.58 17.45 8.08
N ASP A 63 4.87 17.75 8.22
CA ASP A 63 5.75 18.20 7.15
C ASP A 63 6.60 17.03 6.61
N SER A 64 6.80 17.00 5.29
CA SER A 64 7.69 16.01 4.65
C SER A 64 9.14 16.15 5.14
N GLU A 65 9.59 17.34 5.54
CA GLU A 65 10.94 17.53 6.10
C GLU A 65 11.12 16.77 7.42
N ILE A 66 10.09 16.74 8.28
CA ILE A 66 10.10 15.99 9.53
C ILE A 66 10.24 14.49 9.22
N CYS A 67 9.41 13.98 8.31
CA CYS A 67 9.45 12.59 7.89
C CYS A 67 10.80 12.19 7.26
N SER A 68 11.39 13.07 6.45
CA SER A 68 12.72 12.84 5.86
C SER A 68 13.82 12.75 6.92
N ARG A 69 13.78 13.58 7.97
CA ARG A 69 14.72 13.49 9.08
C ARG A 69 14.58 12.18 9.85
N TYR A 70 13.35 11.76 10.16
CA TYR A 70 13.12 10.46 10.79
C TYR A 70 13.63 9.31 9.91
N GLN A 71 13.34 9.34 8.61
CA GLN A 71 13.78 8.31 7.68
C GLN A 71 15.30 8.13 7.71
N LYS A 72 16.07 9.23 7.68
CA LYS A 72 17.54 9.19 7.77
C LYS A 72 18.02 8.59 9.10
N GLN A 73 17.44 9.01 10.22
CA GLN A 73 17.80 8.46 11.53
C GLN A 73 17.50 6.97 11.63
N LEU A 74 16.37 6.51 11.07
CA LEU A 74 16.03 5.09 11.06
C LEU A 74 16.97 4.28 10.15
N GLN A 75 17.40 4.83 9.01
CA GLN A 75 18.36 4.17 8.12
C GLN A 75 19.71 3.94 8.81
N GLU A 76 20.16 4.86 9.67
CA GLU A 76 21.38 4.70 10.47
C GLU A 76 21.30 3.56 11.51
N LEU A 77 20.07 3.14 11.87
CA LEU A 77 19.84 2.04 12.81
C LEU A 77 19.73 0.66 12.15
N LEU A 78 19.66 0.59 10.81
CA LEU A 78 19.60 -0.68 10.10
C LEU A 78 20.97 -1.38 10.16
N ILE A 79 20.96 -2.65 10.56
CA ILE A 79 22.12 -3.54 10.55
C ILE A 79 22.03 -4.46 9.32
N ASP A 80 23.16 -4.73 8.65
CA ASP A 80 23.30 -5.71 7.56
C ASP A 80 22.25 -5.58 6.43
N GLY A 81 22.03 -4.35 5.93
CA GLY A 81 21.10 -4.09 4.82
C GLY A 81 19.63 -3.95 5.25
N GLY A 82 19.26 -4.40 6.45
CA GLY A 82 18.02 -4.02 7.12
C GLY A 82 16.72 -4.58 6.53
N GLU A 83 16.80 -5.34 5.44
CA GLU A 83 15.64 -5.98 4.82
C GLU A 83 14.91 -6.88 5.83
N SER A 84 13.58 -6.81 5.86
CA SER A 84 12.74 -7.60 6.78
C SER A 84 12.86 -7.25 8.27
N GLN A 85 13.52 -6.14 8.65
CA GLN A 85 13.44 -5.63 10.02
C GLN A 85 12.18 -4.76 10.19
N PRO A 86 11.55 -4.72 11.38
CA PRO A 86 10.39 -3.84 11.65
C PRO A 86 10.59 -2.39 11.19
N LEU A 87 11.79 -1.84 11.44
CA LEU A 87 12.15 -0.47 11.03
C LEU A 87 12.10 -0.25 9.52
N SER A 88 12.40 -1.27 8.72
CA SER A 88 12.42 -1.17 7.26
C SER A 88 11.03 -0.84 6.68
N VAL A 89 9.96 -1.33 7.32
CA VAL A 89 8.57 -1.03 6.92
C VAL A 89 8.27 0.46 7.12
N VAL A 90 8.69 1.01 8.26
CA VAL A 90 8.53 2.44 8.58
C VAL A 90 9.37 3.31 7.63
N ILE A 91 10.58 2.90 7.31
CA ILE A 91 11.45 3.60 6.34
C ILE A 91 10.78 3.69 4.97
N TRP A 92 10.14 2.62 4.51
CA TRP A 92 9.39 2.64 3.25
C TRP A 92 8.10 3.46 3.33
N ALA A 93 7.40 3.47 4.46
CA ALA A 93 6.24 4.35 4.64
C ALA A 93 6.62 5.85 4.59
N LEU A 94 7.79 6.19 5.14
CA LEU A 94 8.34 7.55 5.12
C LEU A 94 8.94 7.95 3.77
N GLN A 95 9.08 7.02 2.82
CA GLN A 95 9.71 7.28 1.54
C GLN A 95 8.99 8.43 0.80
N GLU A 96 9.80 9.39 0.36
CA GLU A 96 9.33 10.48 -0.47
C GLU A 96 8.92 9.94 -1.85
N ASP A 97 7.81 10.47 -2.36
CA ASP A 97 7.33 10.14 -3.70
C ASP A 97 8.27 10.76 -4.73
N THR A 98 8.93 9.91 -5.50
CA THR A 98 9.90 10.31 -6.52
C THR A 98 9.73 9.47 -7.79
N ALA A 99 10.35 9.88 -8.89
CA ALA A 99 10.32 9.08 -10.12
C ALA A 99 10.93 7.67 -9.96
N SER A 100 11.94 7.53 -9.10
CA SER A 100 12.60 6.24 -8.84
C SER A 100 11.90 5.42 -7.76
N TYR A 101 11.24 6.09 -6.82
CA TYR A 101 10.42 5.46 -5.78
C TYR A 101 9.04 6.14 -5.73
N PRO A 102 8.14 5.79 -6.66
CA PRO A 102 6.76 6.21 -6.57
C PRO A 102 6.11 5.62 -5.32
N SER A 103 5.16 6.35 -4.73
CA SER A 103 4.48 5.99 -3.48
C SER A 103 3.83 4.60 -3.50
N HIS A 104 3.27 4.15 -4.63
CA HIS A 104 2.74 2.79 -4.77
C HIS A 104 3.85 1.74 -4.61
N TYR A 105 5.00 1.98 -5.24
CA TYR A 105 6.15 1.08 -5.18
C TYR A 105 6.76 1.06 -3.77
N SER A 106 6.83 2.21 -3.09
CA SER A 106 7.25 2.25 -1.69
C SER A 106 6.29 1.48 -0.77
N ALA A 107 4.98 1.61 -0.96
CA ALA A 107 3.99 0.82 -0.21
C ALA A 107 4.10 -0.69 -0.52
N GLN A 108 4.41 -1.05 -1.77
CA GLN A 108 4.66 -2.45 -2.15
C GLN A 108 5.87 -3.04 -1.43
N LEU A 109 6.97 -2.29 -1.35
CA LEU A 109 8.18 -2.70 -0.61
C LEU A 109 7.94 -2.77 0.91
N ALA A 110 7.15 -1.85 1.47
CA ALA A 110 6.71 -1.95 2.87
C ALA A 110 5.95 -3.25 3.13
N GLY A 111 4.99 -3.59 2.25
CA GLY A 111 4.26 -4.86 2.30
C GLY A 111 5.18 -6.08 2.16
N LEU A 112 6.17 -6.01 1.27
CA LEU A 112 7.11 -7.12 1.04
C LEU A 112 7.92 -7.40 2.31
N ASN A 113 8.35 -6.35 3.01
CA ASN A 113 9.07 -6.47 4.26
C ASN A 113 8.19 -7.03 5.39
N ILE A 114 6.88 -6.79 5.38
CA ILE A 114 5.94 -7.46 6.29
C ILE A 114 5.87 -8.96 6.00
N ILE A 115 5.76 -9.36 4.73
CA ILE A 115 5.73 -10.78 4.35
C ILE A 115 7.04 -11.46 4.72
N ASN A 116 8.18 -10.87 4.37
CA ASN A 116 9.49 -11.46 4.62
C ASN A 116 9.84 -11.54 6.12
N SER A 117 9.26 -10.67 6.95
CA SER A 117 9.40 -10.71 8.40
C SER A 117 8.36 -11.60 9.10
N GLU A 118 7.46 -12.22 8.34
CA GLU A 118 6.34 -13.02 8.84
C GLU A 118 5.39 -12.24 9.79
N ALA A 119 5.42 -10.91 9.74
CA ALA A 119 4.57 -10.03 10.55
C ALA A 119 3.13 -9.91 10.01
N GLY A 120 2.88 -10.45 8.81
CA GLY A 120 1.56 -10.47 8.18
C GLY A 120 1.55 -11.36 6.94
N THR A 121 0.34 -11.58 6.43
CA THR A 121 0.07 -12.40 5.24
C THR A 121 -0.38 -11.54 4.06
N PRO A 122 -0.23 -12.01 2.81
CA PRO A 122 -0.75 -11.27 1.65
C PRO A 122 -2.24 -10.94 1.78
N HIS A 123 -3.02 -11.83 2.38
CA HIS A 123 -4.43 -11.61 2.69
C HIS A 123 -4.68 -10.41 3.58
N GLN A 124 -3.96 -10.32 4.69
CA GLN A 124 -4.06 -9.17 5.59
C GLN A 124 -3.67 -7.87 4.89
N LEU A 125 -2.65 -7.89 4.02
CA LEU A 125 -2.26 -6.71 3.25
C LEU A 125 -3.37 -6.27 2.28
N CYS A 126 -3.98 -7.22 1.56
CA CYS A 126 -5.11 -6.96 0.67
C CYS A 126 -6.31 -6.38 1.43
N GLN A 127 -6.63 -6.92 2.61
CA GLN A 127 -7.68 -6.38 3.48
C GLN A 127 -7.39 -4.94 3.93
N ILE A 128 -6.15 -4.64 4.31
CA ILE A 128 -5.72 -3.28 4.67
C ILE A 128 -5.84 -2.33 3.49
N ILE A 129 -5.45 -2.75 2.29
CA ILE A 129 -5.59 -1.93 1.07
C ILE A 129 -7.08 -1.63 0.83
N ARG A 130 -7.93 -2.65 0.80
CA ARG A 130 -9.39 -2.51 0.57
C ARG A 130 -10.06 -1.60 1.59
N LYS A 131 -9.64 -1.64 2.86
CA LYS A 131 -10.15 -0.75 3.92
C LYS A 131 -9.76 0.73 3.72
N ASN A 132 -8.68 1.00 3.00
CA ASN A 132 -8.09 2.34 2.90
C ASN A 132 -8.29 3.03 1.55
N ILE A 133 -8.77 2.32 0.53
CA ILE A 133 -9.21 2.92 -0.72
C ILE A 133 -10.63 3.49 -0.57
N PRO A 134 -10.90 4.70 -1.08
CA PRO A 134 -12.27 5.23 -1.20
C PRO A 134 -13.18 4.33 -2.03
N ASP A 135 -14.48 4.32 -1.74
CA ASP A 135 -15.46 3.47 -2.44
C ASP A 135 -15.48 3.71 -3.97
N ASP A 136 -15.34 4.96 -4.41
CA ASP A 136 -15.28 5.33 -5.83
C ASP A 136 -14.02 4.79 -6.52
N VAL A 137 -12.92 4.65 -5.79
CA VAL A 137 -11.69 3.98 -6.27
C VAL A 137 -11.86 2.47 -6.23
N ALA A 138 -12.51 1.93 -5.21
CA ALA A 138 -12.79 0.51 -5.09
C ALA A 138 -13.64 0.01 -6.25
N ASP A 139 -14.67 0.75 -6.67
CA ASP A 139 -15.51 0.41 -7.82
C ASP A 139 -14.74 0.39 -9.16
N MET A 140 -13.64 1.16 -9.26
CA MET A 140 -12.77 1.16 -10.44
C MET A 140 -11.81 -0.03 -10.47
N ILE A 141 -11.24 -0.40 -9.31
CA ILE A 141 -10.29 -1.51 -9.17
C ILE A 141 -11.04 -2.86 -9.17
N TYR A 142 -12.23 -2.87 -8.60
CA TYR A 142 -13.12 -4.02 -8.48
C TYR A 142 -14.48 -3.67 -9.10
N PRO A 143 -14.59 -3.65 -10.44
CA PRO A 143 -15.88 -3.45 -11.08
C PRO A 143 -16.84 -4.52 -10.56
N ASN A 144 -17.89 -4.06 -9.87
CA ASN A 144 -18.95 -4.93 -9.37
C ASN A 144 -19.47 -5.80 -10.54
N GLN A 145 -19.96 -7.02 -10.31
CA GLN A 145 -20.33 -7.96 -11.41
C GLN A 145 -21.23 -7.31 -12.47
N LYS A 146 -22.10 -6.38 -12.07
CA LYS A 146 -22.92 -5.56 -12.98
C LYS A 146 -22.11 -4.71 -13.97
N VAL A 147 -20.99 -4.13 -13.55
CA VAL A 147 -20.09 -3.30 -14.39
C VAL A 147 -19.34 -4.19 -15.37
N ILE A 148 -18.90 -5.37 -14.95
CA ILE A 148 -18.29 -6.39 -15.83
C ILE A 148 -19.31 -6.82 -16.89
N ASP A 149 -20.52 -7.19 -16.48
CA ASP A 149 -21.60 -7.59 -17.39
C ASP A 149 -21.98 -6.47 -18.40
N ILE A 150 -21.85 -5.19 -17.99
CA ILE A 150 -22.09 -4.03 -18.88
C ILE A 150 -20.91 -3.83 -19.84
N MET A 151 -19.66 -3.93 -19.36
CA MET A 151 -18.48 -3.78 -20.21
C MET A 151 -18.37 -4.89 -21.25
N GLU A 152 -18.65 -6.14 -20.88
CA GLU A 152 -18.71 -7.26 -21.82
C GLU A 152 -19.79 -7.07 -22.88
N LYS A 153 -20.99 -6.61 -22.48
CA LYS A 153 -22.06 -6.29 -23.44
C LYS A 153 -21.71 -5.14 -24.38
N LEU A 154 -20.99 -4.14 -23.90
CA LEU A 154 -20.55 -3.01 -24.73
C LEU A 154 -19.46 -3.44 -25.71
N ALA A 155 -18.52 -4.30 -25.30
CA ALA A 155 -17.49 -4.86 -26.17
C ALA A 155 -18.09 -5.69 -27.33
N ASP A 156 -19.09 -6.53 -27.03
CA ASP A 156 -19.81 -7.37 -28.00
C ASP A 156 -20.62 -6.57 -29.06
N HIS A 157 -20.98 -5.32 -28.74
CA HIS A 157 -21.70 -4.44 -29.67
C HIS A 157 -20.77 -3.67 -30.61
N THR A 158 -19.53 -3.40 -30.22
CA THR A 158 -18.51 -2.76 -31.07
C THR A 158 -18.04 -3.65 -32.23
N ASP A 159 -18.02 -4.97 -32.03
CA ASP A 159 -17.61 -5.94 -33.07
C ASP A 159 -18.70 -6.19 -34.13
N ARG A 160 -19.96 -5.83 -33.87
CA ARG A 160 -21.09 -6.04 -34.80
C ARG A 160 -21.40 -4.86 -35.71
N GLU A 161 -20.76 -3.70 -35.52
CA GLU A 161 -20.93 -2.53 -36.38
C GLU A 161 -19.79 -2.38 -37.43
N SER A 162 -18.91 -3.38 -37.54
CA SER A 162 -17.78 -3.38 -38.49
C SER A 162 -17.95 -4.30 -39.72
N ASP A 163 -19.13 -4.89 -39.94
CA ASP A 163 -19.47 -5.71 -41.12
C ASP A 163 -20.46 -5.02 -42.07
#